data_AF-A0AA85BF84-F1
#
_entry.id   AF-A0AA85BF84-F1
#
_cell.length_a   1.000
_cell.length_b   1.000
_cell.length_c   1.000
_cell.angle_alpha   90.00
_cell.angle_beta   90.00
_cell.angle_gamma   90.00
#
_symmetry.space_group_name_H-M   'P 1'
#
loop_
_entity.id
_entity.type
_entity.pdbx_description
1 polymer ?
#
loop_
_entity_poly.entity_id
_entity_poly.type
_entity_poly.pdbx_seq_one_letter_code
_entity_poly.pdbx_strand_id
1 'polypeptide(L)'
;MRLSTEKYRNLLSYNFQVFSREFHHVWKLAKGCLERLFTVILEAYDLVNQNEKYLIDRAIHRGLLRPLISSTKQSKDWHQVTISTQYSGYTFCIQLTCELNHYGNDCTKVCQTNDNHTKFKCDANGDKICEPGWSGTECDKAICNIGCHPVHGTCSRPGECE
;
A
#
# COMPACT_ATOMS: atom_id res chain seq x y z
N MET A 1 4.86 22.16 -36.51
CA MET A 1 3.46 22.55 -36.24
C MET A 1 3.09 21.95 -34.89
N ARG A 2 3.07 22.77 -33.84
CA ARG A 2 2.91 22.32 -32.45
C ARG A 2 1.41 22.33 -32.14
N LEU A 3 0.76 21.17 -32.18
CA LEU A 3 -0.67 21.09 -31.91
C LEU A 3 -0.88 21.08 -30.38
N SER A 4 -1.46 22.18 -29.88
CA SER A 4 -1.86 22.36 -28.49
C SER A 4 -2.87 21.28 -28.09
N THR A 5 -2.62 20.64 -26.96
CA THR A 5 -3.46 19.64 -26.29
C THR A 5 -4.87 20.16 -25.97
N GLU A 6 -5.15 21.46 -26.13
CA GLU A 6 -6.46 22.07 -25.89
C GLU A 6 -7.53 21.70 -26.92
N LYS A 7 -7.16 21.31 -28.15
CA LYS A 7 -8.14 20.98 -29.21
C LYS A 7 -8.85 19.64 -29.01
N TYR A 8 -8.31 18.75 -28.17
CA TYR A 8 -8.80 17.39 -27.96
C TYR A 8 -9.40 17.15 -26.56
N ARG A 9 -9.69 18.24 -25.82
CA ARG A 9 -10.22 18.19 -24.45
C ARG A 9 -11.51 17.36 -24.30
N ASN A 10 -12.24 17.13 -25.40
CA ASN A 10 -13.48 16.35 -25.42
C ASN A 10 -13.35 14.91 -25.99
N LEU A 11 -12.15 14.43 -26.31
CA LEU A 11 -11.96 13.16 -27.05
C LEU A 11 -10.93 12.19 -26.43
N LEU A 12 -10.31 12.52 -25.30
CA LEU A 12 -9.28 11.67 -24.70
C LEU A 12 -9.86 10.82 -23.57
N SER A 13 -10.28 9.60 -23.91
CA SER A 13 -10.45 8.53 -22.93
C SER A 13 -9.05 7.99 -22.58
N TYR A 14 -8.50 8.41 -21.44
CA TYR A 14 -7.29 7.82 -20.90
C TYR A 14 -7.64 6.49 -20.22
N ASN A 15 -7.43 5.37 -20.91
CA ASN A 15 -7.46 4.07 -20.24
C ASN A 15 -6.14 3.88 -19.49
N PHE A 16 -6.16 4.20 -18.19
CA PHE A 16 -5.09 3.84 -17.29
C PHE A 16 -5.20 2.36 -16.96
N GLN A 17 -4.48 1.51 -17.71
CA GLN A 17 -4.32 0.12 -17.30
C GLN A 17 -3.04 -0.01 -16.48
N VAL A 18 -3.17 0.20 -15.18
CA VAL A 18 -2.12 -0.17 -14.23
C VAL A 18 -2.17 -1.68 -14.10
N PHE A 19 -1.21 -2.37 -14.72
CA PHE A 19 -1.01 -3.78 -14.48
C PHE A 19 -0.32 -3.93 -13.10
N SER A 20 -1.12 -3.94 -12.02
CA SER A 20 -0.68 -4.66 -10.81
C SER A 20 -0.87 -6.15 -11.11
N ARG A 21 0.14 -6.97 -10.84
CA ARG A 21 -0.09 -8.41 -10.84
C ARG A 21 -1.15 -8.67 -9.76
N GLU A 22 -2.28 -9.24 -10.17
CA GLU A 22 -3.42 -9.60 -9.33
C GLU A 22 -2.95 -10.29 -8.04
N PHE A 23 -3.35 -9.74 -6.90
CA PHE A 23 -3.29 -10.43 -5.62
C PHE A 23 -4.60 -11.20 -5.42
N HIS A 24 -4.66 -12.42 -5.96
CA HIS A 24 -5.58 -13.45 -5.49
C HIS A 24 -4.76 -14.68 -5.11
N HIS A 25 -4.79 -14.98 -3.82
CA HIS A 25 -4.37 -16.17 -3.08
C HIS A 25 -3.49 -17.24 -3.78
N VAL A 26 -2.43 -17.63 -3.06
CA VAL A 26 -1.58 -18.83 -3.18
C VAL A 26 -0.26 -18.63 -3.97
N TRP A 27 0.79 -18.37 -3.21
CA TRP A 27 2.19 -18.39 -3.63
C TRP A 27 2.59 -19.71 -4.31
N LYS A 28 3.19 -19.63 -5.50
CA LYS A 28 4.22 -20.57 -5.97
C LYS A 28 5.23 -19.90 -6.91
N LEU A 29 6.48 -19.88 -6.43
CA LEU A 29 7.77 -19.82 -7.14
C LEU A 29 8.11 -18.55 -7.94
N ALA A 30 8.77 -17.60 -7.26
CA ALA A 30 10.14 -17.20 -7.60
C ALA A 30 10.75 -16.42 -6.41
N LYS A 31 11.65 -17.06 -5.66
CA LYS A 31 12.61 -16.34 -4.82
C LYS A 31 13.46 -15.48 -5.75
N GLY A 32 13.26 -14.15 -5.76
CA GLY A 32 14.24 -13.22 -6.34
C GLY A 32 13.76 -12.09 -7.26
N CYS A 33 12.52 -11.58 -7.18
CA CYS A 33 12.15 -10.42 -8.01
C CYS A 33 11.28 -9.39 -7.26
N LEU A 34 11.96 -8.49 -6.54
CA LEU A 34 11.62 -7.10 -6.21
C LEU A 34 10.11 -6.71 -6.17
N GLU A 35 9.46 -6.83 -5.01
CA GLU A 35 8.04 -6.51 -4.76
C GLU A 35 7.68 -5.01 -4.78
N ARG A 36 8.24 -4.22 -5.69
CA ARG A 36 7.92 -2.79 -5.85
C ARG A 36 7.96 -2.31 -7.30
N LEU A 37 8.25 -3.21 -8.24
CA LEU A 37 8.38 -2.89 -9.65
C LEU A 37 6.99 -2.75 -10.27
N PHE A 38 6.69 -1.56 -10.77
CA PHE A 38 5.46 -1.32 -11.53
C PHE A 38 5.80 -1.03 -12.99
N THR A 39 4.84 -1.30 -13.88
CA THR A 39 4.89 -0.87 -15.28
C THR A 39 3.60 -0.13 -15.59
N VAL A 40 3.71 1.14 -15.97
CA VAL A 40 2.61 1.94 -16.52
C VAL A 40 2.74 1.93 -18.04
N ILE A 41 1.62 1.68 -18.71
CA ILE A 41 1.47 1.79 -20.16
C ILE A 41 0.44 2.88 -20.41
N LEU A 42 0.84 3.93 -21.13
CA LEU A 42 -0.03 5.02 -21.55
C LEU A 42 -0.25 4.91 -23.05
N GLU A 43 -1.51 4.97 -23.48
CA GLU A 43 -1.89 4.89 -24.89
C GLU A 43 -2.80 6.07 -25.22
N ALA A 44 -2.42 6.82 -26.26
CA ALA A 44 -3.20 7.91 -26.80
C ALA A 44 -3.90 7.44 -28.08
N TYR A 45 -5.21 7.63 -28.15
CA TYR A 45 -6.04 7.20 -29.27
C TYR A 45 -6.72 8.38 -29.95
N ASP A 46 -6.84 8.33 -31.27
CA ASP A 46 -7.76 9.14 -32.07
C ASP A 46 -9.11 8.42 -32.14
N LEU A 47 -10.20 9.09 -31.74
CA LEU A 47 -11.54 8.51 -31.73
C LEU A 47 -12.31 9.01 -32.95
N VAL A 48 -12.57 8.13 -33.92
CA VAL A 48 -13.30 8.47 -35.14
C VAL A 48 -14.81 8.26 -34.95
N ASN A 49 -15.19 7.19 -34.25
CA ASN A 49 -16.56 6.94 -33.83
C ASN A 49 -16.57 6.07 -32.55
N GLN A 50 -17.75 5.59 -32.12
CA GLN A 50 -17.88 4.80 -30.88
C GLN A 50 -17.13 3.45 -30.93
N ASN A 51 -16.89 2.90 -32.13
CA ASN A 51 -16.30 1.58 -32.32
C ASN A 51 -14.89 1.63 -32.93
N GLU A 52 -14.51 2.76 -33.53
CA GLU A 52 -13.25 2.95 -34.23
C GLU A 52 -12.36 3.95 -33.51
N LYS A 53 -11.19 3.45 -33.13
CA LYS A 53 -10.11 4.23 -32.55
C LYS A 53 -8.77 3.85 -33.16
N TYR A 54 -7.91 4.82 -33.40
CA TYR A 54 -6.57 4.63 -33.95
C TYR A 54 -5.52 5.00 -32.90
N LEU A 55 -4.55 4.12 -32.66
CA LEU A 55 -3.46 4.42 -31.73
C LEU A 55 -2.56 5.50 -32.32
N ILE A 56 -2.46 6.65 -31.65
CA ILE A 56 -1.56 7.75 -32.03
C ILE A 56 -0.17 7.51 -31.44
N ASP A 57 -0.11 7.16 -30.16
CA ASP A 57 1.15 7.04 -29.43
C ASP A 57 1.02 6.10 -28.23
N ARG A 58 2.12 5.48 -27.85
CA ARG A 58 2.21 4.53 -26.74
C ARG A 58 3.51 4.74 -25.97
N ALA A 59 3.38 5.02 -24.69
CA ALA A 59 4.49 5.20 -23.77
C ALA A 59 4.51 4.10 -22.70
N ILE A 60 5.69 3.61 -22.35
CA ILE A 60 5.90 2.63 -21.28
C ILE A 60 6.85 3.21 -20.26
N HIS A 61 6.47 3.19 -19.00
CA HIS A 61 7.35 3.56 -17.89
C HIS A 61 7.42 2.44 -16.87
N ARG A 62 8.64 2.14 -16.44
CA ARG A 62 8.93 1.16 -15.39
C ARG A 62 9.63 1.87 -14.25
N GLY A 63 9.19 1.60 -13.04
CA GLY A 63 9.72 2.26 -11.86
C GLY A 63 9.51 1.46 -10.59
N LEU A 64 9.96 2.05 -9.48
CA LEU A 64 9.76 1.51 -8.15
C LEU A 64 8.90 2.49 -7.34
N LEU A 65 7.87 1.98 -6.67
CA LEU A 65 7.09 2.76 -5.71
C LEU A 65 7.35 2.27 -4.29
N ARG A 66 7.31 3.20 -3.35
CA ARG A 66 7.27 2.89 -1.92
C ARG A 66 5.83 3.10 -1.45
N PRO A 67 5.24 2.12 -0.75
CA PRO A 67 3.90 2.29 -0.22
C PRO A 67 3.92 3.32 0.91
N LEU A 68 2.84 4.06 1.00
CA LEU A 68 2.57 4.97 2.10
C LEU A 68 1.64 4.29 3.10
N ILE A 69 1.98 4.46 4.38
CA ILE A 69 1.24 3.87 5.48
C ILE A 69 -0.03 4.72 5.71
N SER A 70 -1.19 4.06 5.83
CA SER A 70 -2.48 4.74 5.99
C SER A 70 -2.61 5.50 7.32
N SER A 71 -1.78 5.19 8.31
CA SER A 71 -1.76 5.82 9.64
C SER A 71 -1.23 7.26 9.58
N THR A 72 -0.39 7.60 8.61
CA THR A 72 -0.07 8.98 8.24
C THR A 72 -1.21 9.55 7.41
N LYS A 73 -2.33 9.87 8.09
CA LYS A 73 -3.35 10.77 7.55
C LYS A 73 -2.61 11.99 7.01
N GLN A 74 -2.65 12.20 5.69
CA GLN A 74 -2.12 13.36 4.98
C GLN A 74 -0.71 13.25 4.36
N SER A 75 -0.28 12.07 3.87
CA SER A 75 0.84 12.07 2.91
C SER A 75 0.39 12.64 1.55
N LYS A 76 0.96 13.79 1.17
CA LYS A 76 0.87 14.41 -0.16
C LYS A 76 1.97 13.89 -1.11
N ASP A 77 2.61 12.77 -0.80
CA ASP A 77 3.77 12.27 -1.54
C ASP A 77 3.34 11.54 -2.82
N TRP A 78 2.81 12.30 -3.76
CA TRP A 78 2.57 11.85 -5.13
C TRP A 78 3.91 11.81 -5.88
N HIS A 79 4.21 10.66 -6.48
CA HIS A 79 5.34 10.54 -7.37
C HIS A 79 4.95 11.04 -8.76
N GLN A 80 5.51 12.18 -9.17
CA GLN A 80 5.27 12.72 -10.51
C GLN A 80 6.23 12.08 -11.51
N VAL A 81 5.68 11.54 -12.59
CA VAL A 81 6.40 10.93 -13.70
C VAL A 81 6.12 11.73 -14.96
N THR A 82 7.19 12.08 -15.68
CA THR A 82 7.10 12.68 -17.01
C THR A 82 7.78 11.78 -18.03
N ILE A 83 7.08 11.47 -19.11
CA ILE A 83 7.55 10.65 -20.22
C ILE A 83 7.48 11.51 -21.49
N SER A 84 8.54 11.51 -22.29
CA SER A 84 8.54 12.13 -23.60
C SER A 84 8.80 11.08 -24.67
N THR A 85 7.92 11.00 -25.65
CA THR A 85 8.09 10.19 -26.85
C THR A 85 8.52 11.09 -28.02
N GLN A 86 8.62 10.51 -29.21
CA GLN A 86 8.85 11.26 -30.44
C GLN A 86 7.67 12.16 -30.84
N TYR A 87 6.45 11.90 -30.36
CA TYR A 87 5.23 12.60 -30.79
C TYR A 87 4.52 13.35 -29.68
N SER A 88 4.69 12.94 -28.42
CA SER A 88 3.94 13.49 -27.30
C SER A 88 4.73 13.51 -25.99
N GLY A 89 4.21 14.25 -25.02
CA GLY A 89 4.72 14.29 -23.66
C GLY A 89 3.59 13.98 -22.68
N TYR A 90 3.83 13.03 -21.78
CA TYR A 90 2.89 12.61 -20.75
C TYR A 90 3.44 13.01 -19.38
N THR A 91 2.60 13.62 -18.56
CA THR A 91 2.91 13.86 -17.15
C THR A 91 1.75 13.30 -16.33
N PHE A 92 2.06 12.44 -15.36
CA PHE A 92 1.09 11.89 -14.44
C PHE A 92 1.67 11.77 -13.03
N CYS A 93 0.80 11.72 -12.05
CA CYS A 93 1.14 11.49 -10.65
C CYS A 93 0.66 10.10 -10.25
N ILE A 94 1.49 9.34 -9.54
CA ILE A 94 1.16 8.01 -9.04
C ILE A 94 1.58 7.88 -7.57
N GLN A 95 0.80 7.14 -6.80
CA GLN A 95 1.05 6.88 -5.39
C GLN A 95 0.64 5.45 -5.08
N LEU A 96 1.39 4.77 -4.21
CA LEU A 96 1.06 3.46 -3.67
C LEU A 96 0.71 3.64 -2.20
N THR A 97 -0.44 3.15 -1.76
CA THR A 97 -0.92 3.29 -0.38
C THR A 97 -1.37 1.92 0.12
N CYS A 98 -0.96 1.54 1.32
CA CYS A 98 -1.44 0.31 1.94
C CYS A 98 -2.93 0.42 2.32
N GLU A 99 -3.61 -0.72 2.38
CA GLU A 99 -4.95 -0.79 2.97
C GLU A 99 -4.93 -0.38 4.45
N LEU A 100 -6.12 -0.07 4.99
CA LEU A 100 -6.24 0.26 6.41
C LEU A 100 -5.69 -0.89 7.27
N ASN A 101 -4.97 -0.55 8.34
CA ASN A 101 -4.34 -1.50 9.27
C ASN A 101 -3.24 -2.38 8.65
N HIS A 102 -2.81 -2.09 7.43
CA HIS A 102 -1.69 -2.76 6.78
C HIS A 102 -0.45 -1.86 6.77
N TYR A 103 0.68 -2.48 7.08
CA TYR A 103 1.95 -1.83 7.35
C TYR A 103 3.09 -2.57 6.67
N GLY A 104 4.28 -1.97 6.78
CA GLY A 104 5.48 -2.50 6.14
C GLY A 104 5.59 -2.05 4.69
N ASN A 105 6.72 -2.41 4.09
CA ASN A 105 7.04 -1.96 2.74
C ASN A 105 6.36 -2.76 1.62
N ASP A 106 5.69 -3.84 1.98
CA ASP A 106 4.96 -4.80 1.15
C ASP A 106 3.46 -4.83 1.52
N CYS A 107 3.04 -4.00 2.49
CA CYS A 107 1.68 -3.96 3.03
C CYS A 107 1.17 -5.32 3.56
N THR A 108 2.05 -6.27 3.88
CA THR A 108 1.64 -7.61 4.34
C THR A 108 1.42 -7.68 5.84
N LYS A 109 2.01 -6.75 6.60
CA LYS A 109 1.94 -6.74 8.05
C LYS A 109 0.62 -6.13 8.50
N VAL A 110 -0.25 -6.95 9.09
CA VAL A 110 -1.54 -6.50 9.61
C VAL A 110 -1.43 -6.18 11.08
N CYS A 111 -1.87 -4.98 11.48
CA CYS A 111 -2.07 -4.63 12.87
C CYS A 111 -3.46 -4.00 13.05
N GLN A 112 -4.38 -4.82 13.54
CA GLN A 112 -5.76 -4.42 13.79
C GLN A 112 -6.12 -4.71 15.25
N THR A 113 -6.63 -3.70 15.95
CA THR A 113 -7.18 -3.86 17.30
C THR A 113 -8.62 -4.38 17.20
N ASN A 114 -8.98 -5.39 17.99
CA ASN A 114 -10.37 -5.82 18.14
C ASN A 114 -11.15 -4.83 19.02
N ASP A 115 -12.49 -4.82 18.92
CA ASP A 115 -13.43 -3.88 19.56
C ASP A 115 -13.22 -3.66 21.08
N ASN A 116 -12.56 -4.58 21.77
CA ASN A 116 -12.25 -4.44 23.19
C ASN A 116 -11.03 -3.55 23.51
N HIS A 117 -10.27 -3.04 22.53
CA HIS A 117 -9.24 -1.98 22.61
C HIS A 117 -8.27 -1.96 23.82
N THR A 118 -8.12 -3.03 24.60
CA THR A 118 -7.60 -2.93 25.98
C THR A 118 -6.20 -3.49 26.17
N LYS A 119 -5.66 -4.23 25.19
CA LYS A 119 -4.40 -4.97 25.38
C LYS A 119 -3.22 -4.38 24.62
N PHE A 120 -3.45 -3.77 23.46
CA PHE A 120 -2.39 -3.17 22.65
C PHE A 120 -2.89 -2.07 21.72
N LYS A 121 -1.94 -1.24 21.26
CA LYS A 121 -2.09 -0.29 20.17
C LYS A 121 -1.08 -0.61 19.07
N CYS A 122 -1.40 -0.22 17.84
CA CYS A 122 -0.48 -0.35 16.71
C CYS A 122 0.37 0.92 16.59
N ASP A 123 1.68 0.78 16.44
CA ASP A 123 2.57 1.90 16.16
C ASP A 123 2.54 2.28 14.66
N ALA A 124 3.40 3.23 14.25
CA ALA A 124 3.50 3.65 12.85
C ALA A 124 4.02 2.55 11.91
N ASN A 125 4.74 1.55 12.42
CA ASN A 125 5.26 0.41 11.68
C ASN A 125 4.34 -0.82 11.74
N GLY A 126 3.19 -0.71 12.40
CA GLY A 126 2.26 -1.81 12.65
C GLY A 126 2.75 -2.80 13.70
N ASP A 127 3.72 -2.44 14.54
CA ASP A 127 4.10 -3.22 15.71
C ASP A 127 3.08 -3.05 16.83
N LYS A 128 2.81 -4.13 17.57
CA LYS A 128 1.92 -4.13 18.73
C LYS A 128 2.68 -3.56 19.93
N ILE A 129 2.22 -2.41 20.41
CA ILE A 129 2.63 -1.83 21.68
C ILE A 129 1.64 -2.30 22.74
N CYS A 130 2.07 -3.17 23.65
CA CYS A 130 1.23 -3.65 24.73
C CYS A 130 0.87 -2.53 25.70
N GLU A 131 -0.39 -2.51 26.13
CA GLU A 131 -0.85 -1.63 27.20
C GLU A 131 -0.21 -2.04 28.54
N PRO A 132 -0.10 -1.12 29.52
CA PRO A 132 0.52 -1.42 30.81
C PRO A 132 -0.05 -2.67 31.47
N GLY A 133 0.84 -3.55 31.93
CA GLY A 133 0.46 -4.82 32.55
C GLY A 133 0.31 -5.99 31.58
N TRP A 134 0.45 -5.78 30.26
CA TRP A 134 0.43 -6.84 29.26
C TRP A 134 1.81 -7.04 28.61
N SER A 135 2.07 -8.26 28.14
CA SER A 135 3.32 -8.68 27.53
C SER A 135 3.11 -9.80 26.51
N GLY A 136 4.20 -10.24 25.86
CA GLY A 136 4.15 -11.23 24.77
C GLY A 136 4.00 -10.55 23.40
N THR A 137 4.24 -11.31 22.33
CA THR A 137 4.19 -10.82 20.95
C THR A 137 2.79 -10.38 20.53
N GLU A 138 1.77 -11.00 21.13
CA GLU A 138 0.35 -10.73 20.88
C GLU A 138 -0.29 -9.87 21.99
N CYS A 139 0.51 -9.40 22.96
CA CYS A 139 0.05 -8.67 24.14
C CYS A 139 -1.06 -9.42 24.91
N ASP A 140 -0.98 -10.74 24.92
CA ASP A 140 -1.97 -11.65 25.50
C ASP A 140 -1.56 -12.20 26.87
N LYS A 141 -0.32 -11.97 27.30
CA LYS A 141 0.19 -12.42 28.60
C LYS A 141 0.10 -11.30 29.64
N ALA A 142 -0.65 -11.52 30.70
CA ALA A 142 -0.68 -10.62 31.84
C ALA A 142 0.65 -10.65 32.60
N ILE A 143 1.09 -9.49 33.08
CA ILE A 143 2.24 -9.35 33.97
C ILE A 143 1.73 -9.50 35.41
N CYS A 144 2.16 -10.56 36.09
CA CYS A 144 1.71 -10.87 37.44
C CYS A 144 2.27 -9.90 38.48
N ASN A 145 1.71 -9.92 39.69
CA ASN A 145 2.19 -9.07 40.78
C ASN A 145 3.67 -9.32 41.11
N ILE A 146 4.35 -8.29 41.63
CA ILE A 146 5.75 -8.39 42.04
C ILE A 146 5.85 -9.42 43.18
N GLY A 147 6.74 -10.40 43.02
CA GLY A 147 6.93 -11.48 43.98
C GLY A 147 6.08 -12.73 43.73
N CYS A 148 5.28 -12.76 42.66
CA CYS A 148 4.59 -13.98 42.23
C CYS A 148 5.60 -15.08 41.83
N HIS A 149 5.34 -16.33 42.24
CA HIS A 149 6.31 -17.41 42.03
C HIS A 149 6.49 -17.70 40.53
N PRO A 150 7.71 -17.67 39.96
CA PRO A 150 7.91 -17.71 38.51
C PRO A 150 7.52 -19.04 37.85
N VAL A 151 7.42 -20.11 38.63
CA VAL A 151 7.09 -21.47 38.15
C VAL A 151 5.71 -21.95 38.63
N HIS A 152 5.20 -21.39 39.72
CA HIS A 152 4.00 -21.91 40.40
C HIS A 152 2.91 -20.86 40.58
N GLY A 153 3.22 -19.59 40.32
CA GLY A 153 2.26 -18.49 40.34
C GLY A 153 1.79 -18.20 38.93
N THR A 154 0.49 -17.99 38.77
CA THR A 154 -0.11 -17.60 37.49
C THR A 154 -1.02 -16.39 37.66
N CYS A 155 -1.28 -15.67 36.57
CA CYS A 155 -2.21 -14.55 36.59
C CYS A 155 -2.97 -14.46 35.27
N SER A 156 -4.28 -14.31 35.36
CA SER A 156 -5.14 -14.07 34.19
C SER A 156 -5.29 -12.57 33.90
N ARG A 157 -5.12 -11.72 34.92
CA ARG A 157 -5.11 -10.26 34.78
C ARG A 157 -3.83 -9.64 35.36
N PRO A 158 -3.42 -8.47 34.85
CA PRO A 158 -2.23 -7.81 35.35
C PRO A 158 -2.31 -7.49 36.85
N GLY A 159 -1.24 -7.75 37.59
CA GLY A 159 -1.16 -7.49 39.04
C GLY A 159 -1.83 -8.53 39.94
N GLU A 160 -2.38 -9.62 39.40
CA GLU A 160 -2.86 -10.78 40.17
C GLU A 160 -1.72 -11.79 40.42
N CYS A 161 -1.95 -12.72 41.35
CA CYS A 161 -1.12 -13.90 41.54
C CYS A 161 -1.97 -14.99 42.23
N GLU A 162 -2.11 -16.13 41.56
CA GLU A 162 -2.73 -17.36 42.05
C GLU A 162 -1.68 -18.46 42.21
#